data_AF-A0A0F9CAB3-F1
#
_entry.id   AF-A0A0F9CAB3-F1
#
_cell.length_a   1.000
_cell.length_b   1.000
_cell.length_c   1.000
_cell.angle_alpha   90.00
_cell.angle_beta   90.00
_cell.angle_gamma   90.00
#
_symmetry.space_group_name_H-M   'P 1'
#
loop_
_entity.id
_entity.type
_entity.pdbx_description
1 polymer ?
#
loop_
_entity_poly.entity_id
_entity_poly.type
_entity_poly.pdbx_seq_one_letter_code
_entity_poly.pdbx_strand_id
1 'polypeptide(L)'
;MKLFIRRLVGHLTRWLYPRNSTCHRCRRPWKIAKSHSTTLSNGRTGMFPLCELCWGELTPWFRLPYYRELWIEWHSWPPVEQTWEEIQEAVLEESAPLTSKEKK
;
A
#
# COMPACT_ATOMS: atom_id res chain seq x y z
N MET A 1 0.68 -15.99 -9.76
CA MET A 1 1.85 -15.49 -10.53
C MET A 1 2.98 -15.12 -9.57
N LYS A 2 4.19 -15.68 -9.74
CA LYS A 2 5.33 -15.42 -8.85
C LYS A 2 5.72 -13.93 -8.83
N LEU A 3 6.22 -13.43 -7.69
CA LEU A 3 6.63 -12.03 -7.52
C LEU A 3 7.63 -11.56 -8.59
N PHE A 4 8.58 -12.42 -8.95
CA PHE A 4 9.57 -12.14 -9.99
C PHE A 4 8.91 -11.77 -11.33
N ILE A 5 7.92 -12.56 -11.78
CA ILE A 5 7.20 -12.31 -13.03
C ILE A 5 6.44 -10.98 -12.95
N ARG A 6 5.79 -10.69 -11.80
CA ARG A 6 5.09 -9.40 -11.60
C ARG A 6 6.04 -8.22 -11.69
N ARG A 7 7.24 -8.32 -11.12
CA ARG A 7 8.28 -7.28 -11.21
C ARG A 7 8.73 -7.08 -12.65
N LEU A 8 9.01 -8.17 -13.38
CA LEU A 8 9.42 -8.09 -14.78
C LEU A 8 8.34 -7.38 -15.63
N VAL A 9 7.08 -7.80 -15.48
CA VAL A 9 5.94 -7.13 -16.13
C VAL A 9 5.84 -5.67 -15.69
N GLY A 10 6.03 -5.35 -14.40
CA GLY A 10 6.03 -3.98 -13.89
C GLY A 10 7.08 -3.09 -14.56
N HIS A 11 8.30 -3.58 -14.73
CA HIS A 11 9.35 -2.84 -15.43
C HIS A 11 9.04 -2.62 -16.91
N LEU A 12 8.56 -3.64 -17.63
CA LEU A 12 8.21 -3.53 -19.04
C LEU A 12 7.03 -2.58 -19.26
N THR A 13 5.99 -2.70 -18.44
CA THR A 13 4.78 -1.87 -18.55
C THR A 13 5.01 -0.42 -18.10
N ARG A 14 6.05 -0.13 -17.32
CA ARG A 14 6.40 1.26 -16.94
C ARG A 14 6.76 2.12 -18.14
N TRP A 15 7.32 1.53 -19.20
CA TRP A 15 7.58 2.25 -20.45
C TRP A 15 6.29 2.70 -21.14
N LEU A 16 5.22 1.89 -21.06
CA LEU A 16 3.90 2.22 -21.61
C LEU A 16 3.13 3.23 -20.74
N TYR A 17 3.46 3.30 -19.44
CA TYR A 17 2.75 4.15 -18.46
C TYR A 17 3.73 4.97 -17.60
N PRO A 18 4.52 5.88 -18.19
CA PRO A 18 5.62 6.56 -17.50
C PRO A 18 5.17 7.56 -16.42
N ARG A 19 3.92 8.02 -16.49
CA ARG A 19 3.35 9.03 -15.55
C ARG A 19 2.50 8.42 -14.44
N ASN A 20 2.34 7.10 -14.40
CA ASN A 20 1.52 6.45 -13.39
C ASN A 20 2.39 5.98 -12.23
N SER A 21 1.96 6.31 -11.01
CA SER A 21 2.51 5.68 -9.81
C SER A 21 2.33 4.17 -9.85
N THR A 22 3.13 3.48 -9.06
CA THR A 22 3.27 2.02 -9.14
C THR A 22 3.26 1.40 -7.75
N CYS A 23 2.87 0.14 -7.65
CA CYS A 23 3.08 -0.64 -6.43
C CYS A 23 4.56 -0.67 -6.03
N HIS A 24 4.87 -0.33 -4.78
CA HIS A 24 6.27 -0.23 -4.31
C HIS A 24 6.98 -1.60 -4.33
N ARG A 25 6.25 -2.71 -4.14
CA ARG A 25 6.81 -4.07 -4.15
C ARG A 25 7.01 -4.66 -5.55
N CYS A 26 6.00 -4.57 -6.42
CA CYS A 26 6.00 -5.25 -7.73
C CYS A 26 6.14 -4.31 -8.93
N ARG A 27 6.20 -3.00 -8.72
CA ARG A 27 6.39 -1.96 -9.75
C ARG A 27 5.36 -1.92 -10.87
N ARG A 28 4.26 -2.67 -10.74
CA ARG A 28 3.14 -2.58 -11.70
C ARG A 28 2.42 -1.24 -11.53
N PRO A 29 2.17 -0.49 -12.62
CA PRO A 29 1.44 0.75 -12.56
C PRO A 29 -0.02 0.56 -12.13
N TRP A 30 -0.58 1.57 -11.46
CA TRP A 30 -1.96 1.52 -10.97
C TRP A 30 -3.01 1.40 -12.09
N LYS A 31 -2.64 1.71 -13.33
CA LYS A 31 -3.49 1.49 -14.51
C LYS A 31 -3.77 0.01 -14.81
N ILE A 32 -2.90 -0.90 -14.35
CA ILE A 32 -3.04 -2.35 -14.59
C ILE A 32 -3.23 -3.15 -13.30
N ALA A 33 -2.87 -2.59 -12.14
CA ALA A 33 -2.91 -3.26 -10.86
C ALA A 33 -3.89 -2.56 -9.93
N LYS A 34 -4.80 -3.33 -9.33
CA LYS A 34 -5.72 -2.83 -8.32
C LYS A 34 -4.96 -2.46 -7.05
N SER A 35 -5.00 -1.19 -6.68
CA SER A 35 -4.43 -0.66 -5.44
C SER A 35 -5.21 -1.18 -4.24
N HIS A 36 -4.50 -1.49 -3.16
CA HIS A 36 -5.12 -1.71 -1.86
C HIS A 36 -4.98 -0.42 -1.04
N SER A 37 -6.09 0.11 -0.54
CA SER A 37 -6.12 1.34 0.24
C SER A 37 -6.36 1.01 1.70
N THR A 38 -5.36 1.30 2.55
CA THR A 38 -5.51 1.25 4.00
C THR A 38 -6.10 2.57 4.47
N THR A 39 -7.26 2.50 5.10
CA THR A 39 -7.95 3.65 5.69
C THR A 39 -7.27 4.03 7.00
N LEU A 40 -6.88 5.29 7.15
CA LEU A 40 -6.32 5.80 8.40
C LEU A 40 -7.44 6.14 9.39
N SER A 41 -7.09 6.27 10.68
CA SER A 41 -8.00 6.53 11.80
C SER A 41 -8.90 7.76 11.60
N ASN A 42 -8.45 8.76 10.84
CA ASN A 42 -9.24 9.93 10.49
C ASN A 42 -10.37 9.66 9.47
N GLY A 43 -10.45 8.46 8.90
CA GLY A 43 -11.47 8.00 7.96
C GLY A 43 -11.50 8.72 6.61
N ARG A 44 -10.66 9.75 6.43
CA ARG A 44 -10.65 10.64 5.25
C ARG A 44 -9.46 10.39 4.34
N THR A 45 -8.38 9.84 4.88
CA THR A 45 -7.14 9.62 4.12
C THR A 45 -6.86 8.13 4.02
N GLY A 46 -6.61 7.67 2.78
CA GLY A 46 -6.21 6.30 2.49
C GLY A 46 -4.78 6.26 1.93
N MET A 47 -3.97 5.32 2.39
CA MET A 47 -2.64 5.06 1.83
C MET A 47 -2.62 3.78 1.02
N PHE A 48 -2.02 3.82 -0.17
CA PHE A 48 -1.99 2.67 -1.08
C PHE A 48 -0.60 2.38 -1.68
N PRO A 49 0.41 2.03 -0.87
CA PRO A 49 1.75 1.71 -1.38
C PRO A 49 1.77 0.37 -2.16
N LEU A 50 0.79 -0.50 -1.94
CA LEU A 50 0.77 -1.87 -2.46
C LEU A 50 -0.50 -2.17 -3.26
N CYS A 51 -0.36 -3.06 -4.26
CA CYS A 51 -1.52 -3.67 -4.91
C CYS A 51 -2.10 -4.80 -4.06
N GLU A 52 -3.38 -5.15 -4.24
CA GLU A 52 -4.07 -6.19 -3.45
C GLU A 52 -3.30 -7.51 -3.38
N LEU A 53 -2.70 -7.96 -4.50
CA LEU A 53 -1.90 -9.19 -4.52
C LEU A 53 -0.64 -9.08 -3.66
N CYS A 54 0.04 -7.92 -3.68
CA CYS A 54 1.22 -7.73 -2.85
C CYS A 54 0.85 -7.54 -1.38
N TRP A 55 -0.33 -6.96 -1.12
CA TRP A 55 -0.89 -6.78 0.21
C TRP A 55 -1.17 -8.12 0.89
N GLY A 56 -1.99 -8.95 0.25
CA GLY A 56 -2.44 -10.23 0.80
C GLY A 56 -1.32 -11.26 0.96
N GLU A 57 -0.22 -11.13 0.22
CA GLU A 57 0.94 -12.03 0.36
C GLU A 57 1.89 -11.67 1.51
N LEU A 58 1.79 -10.46 2.06
CA LEU A 58 2.66 -10.02 3.15
C LEU A 58 1.95 -10.17 4.49
N THR A 59 2.70 -10.53 5.52
CA THR A 59 2.23 -10.33 6.90
C THR A 59 2.28 -8.84 7.24
N PRO A 60 1.55 -8.38 8.27
CA PRO A 60 1.36 -6.96 8.55
C PRO A 60 2.69 -6.23 8.76
N TRP A 61 3.59 -6.84 9.52
CA TRP A 61 4.94 -6.35 9.77
C TRP A 61 5.77 -6.15 8.49
N PHE A 62 5.65 -7.05 7.50
CA PHE A 62 6.35 -6.92 6.23
C PHE A 62 5.73 -5.91 5.28
N ARG A 63 4.54 -5.38 5.58
CA ARG A 63 3.89 -4.32 4.81
C ARG A 63 4.43 -2.93 5.21
N LEU A 64 4.77 -2.75 6.48
CA LEU A 64 5.21 -1.47 7.06
C LEU A 64 6.34 -0.77 6.29
N PRO A 65 7.41 -1.45 5.81
CA PRO A 65 8.47 -0.78 5.06
C PRO A 65 7.95 -0.03 3.83
N TYR A 66 6.93 -0.56 3.15
CA TYR A 66 6.35 0.07 1.96
C TYR A 66 5.48 1.29 2.31
N TYR A 67 4.80 1.30 3.47
CA TYR A 67 4.12 2.52 3.95
C TYR A 67 5.12 3.56 4.38
N ARG A 68 6.20 3.15 5.04
CA ARG A 68 7.23 4.10 5.47
C ARG A 68 7.85 4.81 4.28
N GLU A 69 8.15 4.09 3.20
CA GLU A 69 8.61 4.69 1.94
C GLU A 69 7.61 5.73 1.41
N LEU A 70 6.32 5.37 1.31
CA LEU A 70 5.29 6.29 0.81
C LEU A 70 5.06 7.49 1.74
N TRP A 71 5.12 7.27 3.06
CA TRP A 71 5.01 8.32 4.07
C TRP A 71 6.15 9.33 3.95
N ILE A 72 7.40 8.86 3.78
CA ILE A 72 8.57 9.71 3.53
C ILE A 72 8.39 10.49 2.21
N GLU A 73 7.92 9.83 1.15
CA GLU A 73 7.66 10.47 -0.15
C GLU A 73 6.63 11.60 -0.01
N TRP A 74 5.53 11.37 0.70
CA TRP A 74 4.51 12.40 0.93
C TRP A 74 5.05 13.55 1.78
N HIS A 75 5.83 13.25 2.83
CA HIS A 75 6.43 14.27 3.71
C HIS A 75 7.52 15.11 3.04
N SER A 76 8.03 14.70 1.87
CA SER A 76 8.92 15.54 1.09
C SER A 76 8.24 16.78 0.49
N TRP A 77 6.89 16.82 0.49
CA TRP A 77 6.07 17.94 0.02
C TRP A 77 5.03 18.35 1.08
N PRO A 78 5.42 19.18 2.08
CA PRO A 78 4.53 19.58 3.16
C PRO A 78 3.31 20.39 2.68
N PRO A 79 2.18 20.37 3.40
CA PRO A 79 1.97 19.74 4.71
C PRO A 79 1.42 18.31 4.60
N VAL A 80 1.93 17.40 5.44
CA VAL A 80 1.32 16.09 5.69
C VAL A 80 0.93 16.04 7.16
N GLU A 81 -0.32 15.70 7.44
CA GLU A 81 -0.90 15.75 8.78
C GLU A 81 -0.73 14.44 9.55
N GLN A 82 -0.50 13.32 8.84
CA GLN A 82 -0.51 11.99 9.45
C GLN A 82 0.85 11.60 9.99
N THR A 83 0.86 11.18 11.26
CA THR A 83 2.05 10.64 11.93
C THR A 83 2.36 9.23 11.44
N TRP A 84 3.62 8.81 11.63
CA TRP A 84 4.01 7.46 11.26
C TRP A 84 3.29 6.41 12.14
N GLU A 85 3.07 6.74 13.41
CA GLU A 85 2.40 5.89 14.41
C GLU A 85 0.95 5.57 14.00
N GLU A 86 0.19 6.57 13.54
CA GLU A 86 -1.19 6.37 13.03
C GLU A 86 -1.25 5.39 11.85
N ILE A 87 -0.24 5.47 10.97
CA ILE A 87 -0.16 4.58 9.80
C ILE A 87 0.20 3.16 10.22
N GLN A 88 1.12 3.01 11.18
CA GLN A 88 1.46 1.70 11.72
C GLN A 88 0.25 1.02 12.34
N GLU A 89 -0.50 1.74 13.18
CA GLU A 89 -1.70 1.24 13.84
C GLU A 89 -2.72 0.76 12.80
N ALA A 90 -3.06 1.59 11.82
CA ALA A 90 -4.03 1.26 10.77
C ALA A 90 -3.63 -0.02 9.98
N VAL A 91 -2.35 -0.17 9.62
CA VAL A 91 -1.87 -1.35 8.88
C VAL A 91 -1.94 -2.62 9.73
N LEU A 92 -1.64 -2.52 11.01
CA LEU A 92 -1.67 -3.65 11.94
C LEU A 92 -3.12 -4.05 12.28
N GLU A 93 -4.02 -3.09 12.49
CA GLU A 93 -5.43 -3.30 12.78
C GLU A 93 -6.21 -3.90 11.60
N GLU A 94 -6.01 -3.38 10.38
CA GLU A 94 -6.65 -3.91 9.16
C GLU A 94 -6.28 -5.39 8.92
N SER A 95 -5.18 -5.84 9.53
CA SER A 95 -4.69 -7.19 9.44
C SER A 95 -5.04 -8.08 10.62
N ALA A 96 -5.66 -7.52 11.67
CA ALA A 96 -6.15 -8.30 12.78
C ALA A 96 -7.25 -9.25 12.26
N PRO A 97 -7.20 -10.55 12.61
CA PRO A 97 -8.33 -11.44 12.37
C PRO A 97 -9.58 -10.80 13.00
N LEU A 98 -10.70 -10.79 12.28
CA LEU A 98 -11.99 -10.36 12.80
C LEU A 98 -12.34 -11.18 14.05
N THR A 99 -11.94 -10.72 15.23
CA THR A 99 -12.47 -11.21 16.50
C THR A 99 -13.83 -10.57 16.66
N SER A 100 -14.82 -11.20 16.03
CA SER A 100 -16.20 -11.27 16.52
C SER A 100 -16.69 -10.00 17.22
N LYS A 101 -16.90 -8.92 16.47
CA LYS A 101 -17.83 -7.87 16.89
C LYS A 101 -18.73 -7.50 15.72
N GLU A 102 -20.02 -7.49 16.05
CA GLU A 102 -21.14 -6.94 15.27
C GLU A 102 -21.83 -7.88 14.26
N LYS A 103 -22.53 -8.89 14.83
CA LYS A 103 -23.96 -9.04 14.53
C LYS A 103 -24.73 -8.41 15.70
N LYS A 104 -25.34 -7.25 15.49
CA LYS A 104 -26.46 -6.77 16.30
C LYS A 104 -27.49 -6.17 15.37
#